data_AF-A0A9N9QBI6-F1
#
_entry.id   AF-A0A9N9QBI6-F1
#
_cell.length_a   1.000
_cell.length_b   1.000
_cell.length_c   1.000
_cell.angle_alpha   90.00
_cell.angle_beta   90.00
_cell.angle_gamma   90.00
#
_symmetry.space_group_name_H-M   'P 1'
#
loop_
_entity.id
_entity.type
_entity.pdbx_description
1 polymer ?
#
loop_
_entity_poly.entity_id
_entity_poly.type
_entity_poly.pdbx_seq_one_letter_code
_entity_poly.pdbx_strand_id
1 'polypeptide(L)'
;MYVYNLDIKELAEKEKSTMYVWDEVTASRGSQEIRSCIGKHVLSNANTAKHIIAYSDACGGQNRNFNRCLFWLKLIADTNIEIMDHKFMLSGHSFLPNDRDFGQIELYAKDRIKFLPEDWYAIIKKCRSKNPFPVYEMKREDFLSIKSIEESVKRRKKSENNTTVSWLKIQWLRFRKDQLYKIFFKDTINQDYPFKEIDILPNRKGAPRHLKNITISIIHT
;
A
#
# COMPACT_ATOMS: atom_id res chain seq x y z
N MET A 1 -19.08 15.10 -8.12
CA MET A 1 -18.40 13.82 -8.34
C MET A 1 -16.93 13.96 -8.05
N TYR A 2 -16.42 13.24 -7.04
CA TYR A 2 -15.01 13.23 -6.70
C TYR A 2 -14.23 12.20 -7.52
N VAL A 3 -13.03 12.58 -7.94
CA VAL A 3 -12.01 11.69 -8.52
C VAL A 3 -10.91 11.48 -7.50
N TYR A 4 -10.56 10.23 -7.28
CA TYR A 4 -9.44 9.82 -6.46
C TYR A 4 -8.24 9.47 -7.33
N ASN A 5 -7.05 9.81 -6.85
CA ASN A 5 -5.79 9.55 -7.53
C ASN A 5 -4.76 9.06 -6.52
N LEU A 6 -4.14 7.92 -6.80
CA LEU A 6 -2.99 7.40 -6.08
C LEU A 6 -1.76 7.43 -7.00
N ASP A 7 -0.73 8.13 -6.58
CA ASP A 7 0.56 8.13 -7.26
C ASP A 7 1.48 7.06 -6.65
N ILE A 8 2.09 6.24 -7.50
CA ILE A 8 3.15 5.30 -7.12
C ILE A 8 4.38 5.62 -7.97
N LYS A 9 5.47 5.99 -7.28
CA LYS A 9 6.73 6.37 -7.91
C LYS A 9 7.80 5.31 -7.73
N GLU A 10 8.34 4.84 -8.84
CA GLU A 10 9.45 3.89 -8.89
C GLU A 10 10.79 4.64 -8.85
N LEU A 11 11.54 4.48 -7.75
CA LEU A 11 12.80 5.19 -7.53
C LEU A 11 14.04 4.49 -8.10
N ALA A 12 13.94 3.20 -8.44
CA ALA A 12 15.12 2.36 -8.71
C ALA A 12 15.75 2.60 -10.09
N GLU A 13 14.96 2.86 -11.15
CA GLU A 13 15.50 2.82 -12.52
C GLU A 13 15.22 4.08 -13.36
N LYS A 14 14.03 4.68 -13.31
CA LYS A 14 13.63 5.75 -14.26
C LYS A 14 12.79 6.88 -13.68
N GLU A 15 12.68 6.99 -12.35
CA GLU A 15 11.78 7.93 -11.65
C GLU A 15 10.40 8.01 -12.33
N LYS A 16 9.80 6.85 -12.53
CA LYS A 16 8.51 6.73 -13.21
C LYS A 16 7.39 6.82 -12.17
N SER A 17 6.59 7.87 -12.26
CA SER A 17 5.37 8.03 -11.45
C SER A 17 4.17 7.52 -12.24
N THR A 18 3.44 6.59 -11.65
CA THR A 18 2.26 5.96 -12.24
C THR A 18 1.04 6.35 -11.42
N MET A 19 0.02 6.89 -12.11
CA MET A 19 -1.20 7.40 -11.50
C MET A 19 -2.31 6.36 -11.61
N TYR A 20 -2.88 5.98 -10.48
CA TYR A 20 -4.05 5.08 -10.40
C TYR A 20 -5.26 5.91 -10.02
N VAL A 21 -6.24 5.97 -10.93
CA VAL A 21 -7.39 6.87 -10.81
C VAL A 21 -8.70 6.09 -10.78
N TRP A 22 -9.65 6.55 -9.99
CA TRP A 22 -11.03 6.07 -9.96
C TRP A 22 -11.93 7.16 -9.42
N ASP A 23 -13.23 7.02 -9.62
CA ASP A 23 -14.23 7.96 -9.11
C ASP A 23 -15.04 7.38 -7.95
N GLU A 24 -15.82 8.25 -7.29
CA GLU A 24 -16.67 7.90 -6.15
C GLU A 24 -17.77 6.87 -6.44
N VAL A 25 -18.22 6.75 -7.69
CA VAL A 25 -19.22 5.76 -8.10
C VAL A 25 -18.56 4.40 -8.32
N THR A 26 -17.26 4.38 -8.65
CA THR A 26 -16.48 3.16 -8.77
C THR A 26 -16.15 2.57 -7.40
N ALA A 27 -15.46 3.30 -6.52
CA ALA A 27 -15.09 2.80 -5.19
C ALA A 27 -14.78 3.94 -4.22
N SER A 28 -14.69 3.62 -2.92
CA SER A 28 -14.32 4.57 -1.87
C SER A 28 -12.81 4.91 -1.89
N ARG A 29 -12.36 5.77 -0.97
CA ARG A 29 -10.93 6.14 -0.78
C ARG A 29 -10.32 5.48 0.47
N GLY A 30 -10.82 4.29 0.82
CA GLY A 30 -10.46 3.58 2.02
C GLY A 30 -9.11 2.87 1.92
N SER A 31 -8.73 2.23 3.02
CA SER A 31 -7.44 1.55 3.08
C SER A 31 -7.35 0.38 2.10
N GLN A 32 -8.46 -0.31 1.80
CA GLN A 32 -8.49 -1.48 0.90
C GLN A 32 -8.29 -1.09 -0.57
N GLU A 33 -8.86 0.05 -0.98
CA GLU A 33 -8.74 0.57 -2.33
C GLU A 33 -7.30 0.96 -2.65
N ILE A 34 -6.64 1.69 -1.74
CA ILE A 34 -5.21 2.04 -1.88
C ILE A 34 -4.34 0.78 -1.99
N ARG A 35 -4.66 -0.30 -1.27
CA ARG A 35 -3.86 -1.54 -1.38
C ARG A 35 -4.08 -2.26 -2.69
N SER A 36 -5.30 -2.26 -3.18
CA SER A 36 -5.63 -2.88 -4.47
C SER A 36 -4.84 -2.24 -5.60
N CYS A 37 -4.76 -0.89 -5.62
CA CYS A 37 -3.89 -0.17 -6.56
C CYS A 37 -2.41 -0.57 -6.42
N ILE A 38 -1.89 -0.62 -5.18
CA ILE A 38 -0.50 -1.02 -4.91
C ILE A 38 -0.23 -2.47 -5.34
N GLY A 39 -1.16 -3.38 -5.08
CA GLY A 39 -1.04 -4.79 -5.47
C GLY A 39 -0.97 -4.95 -6.97
N LYS A 40 -1.89 -4.29 -7.69
CA LYS A 40 -1.88 -4.24 -9.15
C LYS A 40 -0.55 -3.68 -9.68
N HIS A 41 -0.03 -2.62 -9.07
CA HIS A 41 1.24 -2.03 -9.45
C HIS A 41 2.42 -3.00 -9.26
N VAL A 42 2.54 -3.62 -8.09
CA VAL A 42 3.62 -4.56 -7.78
C VAL A 42 3.55 -5.79 -8.69
N LEU A 43 2.36 -6.36 -8.90
CA LEU A 43 2.19 -7.53 -9.78
C LEU A 43 2.52 -7.23 -11.24
N SER A 44 2.31 -5.98 -11.69
CA SER A 44 2.55 -5.59 -13.08
C SER A 44 4.00 -5.17 -13.33
N ASN A 45 4.65 -4.50 -12.37
CA ASN A 45 5.94 -3.84 -12.58
C ASN A 45 7.10 -4.44 -11.76
N ALA A 46 6.81 -5.17 -10.68
CA ALA A 46 7.84 -5.65 -9.72
C ALA A 46 7.66 -7.12 -9.31
N ASN A 47 6.99 -7.94 -10.12
CA ASN A 47 6.71 -9.35 -9.81
C ASN A 47 7.96 -10.25 -9.78
N THR A 48 9.05 -9.83 -10.43
CA THR A 48 10.35 -10.51 -10.43
C THR A 48 11.26 -10.08 -9.29
N ALA A 49 10.93 -8.99 -8.59
CA ALA A 49 11.74 -8.48 -7.50
C ALA A 49 11.71 -9.44 -6.31
N LYS A 50 12.89 -9.76 -5.76
CA LYS A 50 13.01 -10.53 -4.52
C LYS A 50 12.84 -9.68 -3.27
N HIS A 51 13.18 -8.39 -3.34
CA HIS A 51 13.10 -7.47 -2.21
C HIS A 51 12.47 -6.15 -2.67
N ILE A 52 11.38 -5.77 -2.00
CA ILE A 52 10.71 -4.49 -2.24
C ILE A 52 10.81 -3.61 -1.00
N ILE A 53 11.17 -2.34 -1.22
CA ILE A 53 11.17 -1.30 -0.18
C ILE A 53 10.14 -0.24 -0.58
N ALA A 54 9.04 -0.17 0.15
CA ALA A 54 8.01 0.84 -0.01
C ALA A 54 8.22 1.98 1.00
N TYR A 55 8.03 3.23 0.54
CA TYR A 55 8.00 4.41 1.38
C TYR A 55 6.61 5.05 1.30
N SER A 56 6.05 5.45 2.43
CA SER A 56 4.80 6.21 2.46
C SER A 56 4.76 7.23 3.59
N ASP A 57 3.75 8.08 3.56
CA ASP A 57 3.38 8.87 4.72
C ASP A 57 2.91 7.97 5.89
N ALA A 58 2.92 8.55 7.09
CA ALA A 58 2.58 7.85 8.32
C ALA A 58 1.06 7.83 8.62
N CYS A 59 0.21 8.05 7.60
CA CYS A 59 -1.24 8.16 7.75
C CYS A 59 -1.85 6.85 8.27
N GLY A 60 -2.43 6.89 9.47
CA GLY A 60 -3.01 5.70 10.12
C GLY A 60 -4.23 5.14 9.40
N GLY A 61 -5.04 6.00 8.78
CA GLY A 61 -6.26 5.59 8.07
C GLY A 61 -5.98 4.73 6.84
N GLN A 62 -4.87 5.00 6.13
CA GLN A 62 -4.59 4.38 4.82
C GLN A 62 -3.35 3.48 4.85
N ASN A 63 -2.24 3.98 5.38
CA ASN A 63 -0.92 3.37 5.17
C ASN A 63 -0.37 2.69 6.42
N ARG A 64 -0.52 3.30 7.60
CA ARG A 64 0.04 2.78 8.85
C ARG A 64 -1.02 2.11 9.72
N ASN A 65 -1.48 0.94 9.30
CA ASN A 65 -2.46 0.13 10.02
C ASN A 65 -2.25 -1.37 9.82
N PHE A 66 -2.93 -2.17 10.65
CA PHE A 66 -2.82 -3.64 10.62
C PHE A 66 -3.24 -4.24 9.28
N ASN A 67 -4.28 -3.70 8.65
CA ASN A 67 -4.80 -4.24 7.39
C ASN A 67 -3.76 -4.04 6.26
N ARG A 68 -2.87 -3.03 6.34
CA ARG A 68 -1.71 -2.87 5.44
C ARG A 68 -0.72 -4.00 5.62
N CYS A 69 -0.44 -4.39 6.86
CA CYS A 69 0.43 -5.53 7.13
C CYS A 69 -0.12 -6.82 6.53
N LEU A 70 -1.42 -7.09 6.69
CA LEU A 70 -2.04 -8.29 6.12
C LEU A 70 -1.95 -8.34 4.60
N PHE A 71 -2.12 -7.20 3.96
CA PHE A 71 -1.97 -7.09 2.51
C PHE A 71 -0.56 -7.43 2.05
N TRP A 72 0.47 -6.89 2.71
CA TRP A 72 1.86 -7.20 2.38
C TRP A 72 2.19 -8.67 2.59
N LEU A 73 1.70 -9.28 3.67
CA LEU A 73 1.85 -10.71 3.92
C LEU A 73 1.20 -11.56 2.83
N LYS A 74 0.00 -11.20 2.38
CA LYS A 74 -0.69 -11.89 1.29
C LYS A 74 0.08 -11.76 -0.02
N LEU A 75 0.51 -10.54 -0.35
CA LEU A 75 1.26 -10.28 -1.58
C LEU A 75 2.56 -11.08 -1.64
N ILE A 76 3.31 -11.15 -0.55
CA ILE A 76 4.54 -11.97 -0.44
C ILE A 76 4.22 -13.47 -0.56
N ALA A 77 3.10 -13.91 0.01
CA ALA A 77 2.67 -15.31 -0.08
C ALA A 77 2.38 -15.73 -1.53
N ASP A 78 1.79 -14.83 -2.31
CA ASP A 78 1.31 -15.10 -3.68
C ASP A 78 2.35 -14.80 -4.78
N THR A 79 3.46 -14.12 -4.45
CA THR A 79 4.48 -13.68 -5.42
C THR A 79 5.85 -14.30 -5.13
N ASN A 80 6.85 -13.98 -5.95
CA ASN A 80 8.25 -14.41 -5.74
C ASN A 80 9.04 -13.49 -4.81
N ILE A 81 8.40 -12.47 -4.23
CA ILE A 81 9.02 -11.55 -3.28
C ILE A 81 9.40 -12.32 -2.01
N GLU A 82 10.65 -12.23 -1.59
CA GLU A 82 11.16 -12.88 -0.38
C GLU A 82 11.05 -11.94 0.83
N ILE A 83 11.35 -10.65 0.64
CA ILE A 83 11.37 -9.63 1.69
C ILE A 83 10.60 -8.39 1.23
N MET A 84 9.81 -7.82 2.13
CA MET A 84 9.15 -6.54 1.91
C MET A 84 9.35 -5.63 3.11
N ASP A 85 9.91 -4.46 2.85
CA ASP A 85 10.09 -3.40 3.83
C ASP A 85 9.13 -2.26 3.53
N HIS A 86 8.33 -1.85 4.50
CA HIS A 86 7.49 -0.66 4.40
C HIS A 86 7.95 0.35 5.45
N LYS A 87 8.53 1.44 4.97
CA LYS A 87 9.07 2.53 5.79
C LYS A 87 8.12 3.73 5.75
N PHE A 88 7.92 4.35 6.90
CA PHE A 88 7.09 5.53 7.07
C PHE A 88 7.98 6.74 7.30
N MET A 89 7.77 7.78 6.51
CA MET A 89 8.46 9.05 6.69
C MET A 89 7.86 9.82 7.88
N LEU A 90 8.70 10.57 8.61
CA LEU A 90 8.25 11.39 9.72
C LEU A 90 7.42 12.58 9.20
N SER A 91 6.21 12.71 9.74
CA SER A 91 5.29 13.81 9.41
C SER A 91 5.93 15.16 9.71
N GLY A 92 5.90 16.09 8.76
CA GLY A 92 6.37 17.47 8.92
C GLY A 92 7.82 17.75 8.50
N HIS A 93 8.62 16.72 8.16
CA HIS A 93 10.03 16.90 7.77
C HIS A 93 10.42 16.22 6.45
N SER A 94 9.47 15.56 5.77
CA SER A 94 9.76 14.79 4.56
C SER A 94 8.70 15.10 3.49
N PHE A 95 9.10 15.83 2.45
CA PHE A 95 8.31 15.91 1.21
C PHE A 95 8.48 14.60 0.46
N LEU A 96 7.38 13.92 0.15
CA LEU A 96 7.45 12.76 -0.74
C LEU A 96 7.63 13.27 -2.17
N PRO A 97 8.39 12.56 -3.02
CA PRO A 97 8.50 12.89 -4.44
C PRO A 97 7.14 13.04 -5.15
N ASN A 98 6.12 12.37 -4.63
CA ASN A 98 4.74 12.40 -5.10
C ASN A 98 4.06 13.76 -4.88
N ASP A 99 4.42 14.51 -3.82
CA ASP A 99 3.85 15.83 -3.53
C ASP A 99 4.13 16.81 -4.68
N ARG A 100 5.32 16.69 -5.29
CA ARG A 100 5.70 17.45 -6.48
C ARG A 100 4.85 17.09 -7.70
N ASP A 101 4.56 15.80 -7.88
CA ASP A 101 3.76 15.30 -9.00
C ASP A 101 2.29 15.78 -8.87
N PHE A 102 1.72 15.73 -7.66
CA PHE A 102 0.40 16.30 -7.39
C PHE A 102 0.36 17.82 -7.58
N GLY A 103 1.37 18.55 -7.11
CA GLY A 103 1.44 20.01 -7.30
C GLY A 103 1.46 20.42 -8.78
N GLN A 104 2.13 19.63 -9.65
CA GLN A 104 2.09 19.87 -11.10
C GLN A 104 0.70 19.63 -11.70
N ILE A 105 0.01 18.58 -11.25
CA ILE A 105 -1.37 18.28 -11.67
C ILE A 105 -2.30 19.41 -11.24
N GLU A 106 -2.20 19.89 -9.99
CA GLU A 106 -3.01 20.98 -9.44
C GLU A 106 -2.79 22.30 -10.18
N LEU A 107 -1.54 22.66 -10.47
CA LEU A 107 -1.21 23.85 -11.25
C LEU A 107 -1.81 23.77 -12.67
N TYR A 108 -1.68 22.62 -13.33
CA TYR A 108 -2.28 22.41 -14.65
C TYR A 108 -3.82 22.34 -14.57
N ALA A 109 -4.38 21.89 -13.46
CA ALA A 109 -5.82 21.79 -13.26
C ALA A 109 -6.51 23.16 -13.05
N LYS A 110 -5.80 24.15 -12.49
CA LYS A 110 -6.39 25.37 -11.92
C LYS A 110 -7.32 26.13 -12.85
N ASP A 111 -6.92 26.34 -14.11
CA ASP A 111 -7.67 27.15 -15.08
C ASP A 111 -8.43 26.31 -16.11
N ARG A 112 -8.66 25.03 -15.80
CA ARG A 112 -9.33 24.09 -16.71
C ARG A 112 -10.65 23.62 -16.11
N ILE A 113 -11.70 23.67 -16.91
CA ILE A 113 -13.02 23.21 -16.50
C ILE A 113 -13.00 21.68 -16.38
N LYS A 114 -13.63 21.15 -15.32
CA LYS A 114 -13.81 19.69 -15.12
C LYS A 114 -15.29 19.42 -14.85
N PHE A 115 -15.95 18.74 -15.77
CA PHE A 115 -17.34 18.31 -15.60
C PHE A 115 -17.43 16.81 -15.33
N LEU A 116 -16.57 16.03 -15.96
CA LEU A 116 -16.56 14.58 -15.91
C LEU A 116 -15.26 14.03 -15.30
N PRO A 117 -15.25 12.82 -14.73
CA PRO A 117 -14.03 12.16 -14.27
C PRO A 117 -12.94 12.05 -15.34
N GLU A 118 -13.35 11.83 -16.59
CA GLU A 118 -12.47 11.71 -17.74
C GLU A 118 -11.70 13.00 -18.00
N ASP A 119 -12.25 14.17 -17.63
CA ASP A 119 -11.55 15.46 -17.71
C ASP A 119 -10.34 15.47 -16.78
N TRP A 120 -10.48 14.91 -15.56
CA TRP A 120 -9.36 14.74 -14.65
C TRP A 120 -8.32 13.77 -15.20
N TYR A 121 -8.73 12.67 -15.82
CA TYR A 121 -7.80 11.70 -16.41
C TYR A 121 -7.01 12.34 -17.57
N ALA A 122 -7.68 13.14 -18.40
CA ALA A 122 -7.05 13.90 -19.48
C ALA A 122 -6.07 14.95 -18.93
N ILE A 123 -6.44 15.66 -17.85
CA ILE A 123 -5.57 16.63 -17.17
C ILE A 123 -4.29 15.94 -16.66
N ILE A 124 -4.41 14.80 -15.97
CA ILE A 124 -3.26 14.07 -15.43
C ILE A 124 -2.35 13.56 -16.56
N LYS A 125 -2.91 13.07 -17.67
CA LYS A 125 -2.13 12.63 -18.83
C LYS A 125 -1.37 13.79 -19.51
N LYS A 126 -1.96 15.00 -19.53
CA LYS A 126 -1.45 16.16 -20.28
C LYS A 126 -0.64 17.16 -19.45
N CYS A 127 -0.65 17.07 -18.13
CA CYS A 127 0.01 18.07 -17.27
C CYS A 127 1.53 18.12 -17.43
N ARG A 128 2.14 17.07 -18.01
CA ARG A 128 3.58 17.00 -18.30
C ARG A 128 3.82 16.66 -19.76
N SER A 129 4.53 17.54 -20.47
CA SER A 129 4.96 17.27 -21.84
C SER A 129 6.12 16.27 -21.91
N LYS A 130 7.02 16.28 -20.91
CA LYS A 130 8.16 15.36 -20.81
C LYS A 130 7.89 14.30 -19.74
N ASN A 131 7.98 13.03 -20.14
CA ASN A 131 7.64 11.87 -19.31
C ASN A 131 6.22 11.99 -18.73
N PRO A 132 5.18 11.92 -19.58
CA PRO A 132 3.79 11.99 -19.13
C PRO A 132 3.48 10.85 -18.17
N PHE A 133 2.57 11.10 -17.22
CA PHE A 133 2.15 10.09 -16.27
C PHE A 133 1.35 8.99 -16.98
N PRO A 134 1.73 7.70 -16.87
CA PRO A 134 0.83 6.61 -17.19
C PRO A 134 -0.35 6.68 -16.21
N VAL A 135 -1.57 6.74 -16.76
CA VAL A 135 -2.80 6.77 -15.98
C VAL A 135 -3.52 5.45 -16.15
N TYR A 136 -3.69 4.74 -15.04
CA TYR A 136 -4.47 3.51 -14.96
C TYR A 136 -5.80 3.81 -14.28
N GLU A 137 -6.86 3.65 -15.06
CA GLU A 137 -8.23 3.72 -14.55
C GLU A 137 -8.55 2.39 -13.85
N MET A 138 -8.81 2.47 -12.55
CA MET A 138 -9.17 1.33 -11.72
C MET A 138 -10.67 1.08 -11.85
N LYS A 139 -11.03 -0.19 -12.08
CA LYS A 139 -12.43 -0.63 -12.17
C LYS A 139 -12.88 -1.27 -10.87
N ARG A 140 -14.20 -1.42 -10.69
CA ARG A 140 -14.80 -2.11 -9.52
C ARG A 140 -14.17 -3.48 -9.25
N GLU A 141 -13.90 -4.24 -10.30
CA GLU A 141 -13.28 -5.57 -10.25
C GLU A 141 -11.83 -5.58 -9.75
N ASP A 142 -11.13 -4.45 -9.84
CA ASP A 142 -9.76 -4.33 -9.35
C ASP A 142 -9.69 -4.21 -7.83
N PHE A 143 -10.80 -3.89 -7.17
CA PHE A 143 -10.83 -3.62 -5.73
C PHE A 143 -11.13 -4.88 -4.92
N LEU A 144 -10.17 -5.25 -4.07
CA LEU A 144 -10.13 -6.53 -3.37
C LEU A 144 -10.34 -6.41 -1.85
N SER A 145 -11.19 -7.27 -1.30
CA SER A 145 -11.58 -7.31 0.12
C SER A 145 -10.63 -8.15 0.96
N ILE A 146 -10.21 -7.64 2.12
CA ILE A 146 -9.29 -8.36 3.02
C ILE A 146 -9.99 -9.12 4.16
N LYS A 147 -11.33 -9.12 4.20
CA LYS A 147 -12.13 -9.71 5.30
C LYS A 147 -11.76 -11.17 5.56
N SER A 148 -11.63 -11.99 4.50
CA SER A 148 -11.26 -13.40 4.62
C SER A 148 -9.88 -13.62 5.24
N ILE A 149 -8.95 -12.68 5.04
CA ILE A 149 -7.60 -12.73 5.61
C ILE A 149 -7.63 -12.26 7.06
N GLU A 150 -8.39 -11.20 7.37
CA GLU A 150 -8.58 -10.72 8.75
C GLU A 150 -9.17 -11.80 9.66
N GLU A 151 -10.12 -12.59 9.17
CA GLU A 151 -10.71 -13.72 9.90
C GLU A 151 -9.73 -14.89 10.13
N SER A 152 -8.66 -14.96 9.34
CA SER A 152 -7.66 -16.02 9.42
C SER A 152 -6.53 -15.73 10.41
N VAL A 153 -6.43 -14.50 10.91
CA VAL A 153 -5.33 -14.04 11.77
C VAL A 153 -5.84 -13.55 13.12
N LYS A 154 -4.97 -13.53 14.12
CA LYS A 154 -5.28 -12.92 15.41
C LYS A 154 -4.64 -11.54 15.52
N ARG A 155 -5.47 -10.50 15.69
CA ARG A 155 -4.97 -9.16 15.98
C ARG A 155 -4.43 -9.11 17.42
N ARG A 156 -3.10 -9.14 17.56
CA ARG A 156 -2.43 -9.00 18.86
C ARG A 156 -2.14 -7.53 19.16
N LYS A 157 -2.35 -7.11 20.42
CA LYS A 157 -2.06 -5.75 20.91
C LYS A 157 -0.66 -5.64 21.55
N LYS A 158 -0.03 -6.78 21.81
CA LYS A 158 1.28 -6.90 22.46
C LYS A 158 2.24 -7.67 21.57
N SER A 159 3.52 -7.31 21.62
CA SER A 159 4.61 -8.05 21.01
C SER A 159 4.92 -9.33 21.81
N GLU A 160 5.81 -10.16 21.26
CA GLU A 160 6.30 -11.37 21.93
C GLU A 160 6.95 -11.07 23.30
N ASN A 161 7.61 -9.92 23.43
CA ASN A 161 8.21 -9.43 24.68
C ASN A 161 7.19 -8.74 25.61
N ASN A 162 5.89 -8.97 25.42
CA ASN A 162 4.78 -8.42 26.22
C ASN A 162 4.69 -6.87 26.22
N THR A 163 5.38 -6.20 25.29
CA THR A 163 5.32 -4.73 25.14
C THR A 163 4.15 -4.33 24.25
N THR A 164 3.44 -3.28 24.63
CA THR A 164 2.32 -2.73 23.85
C THR A 164 2.84 -2.19 22.52
N VAL A 165 2.22 -2.62 21.42
CA VAL A 165 2.60 -2.20 20.06
C VAL A 165 2.01 -0.81 19.81
N SER A 166 2.86 0.21 19.78
CA SER A 166 2.45 1.57 19.45
C SER A 166 2.53 1.80 17.94
N TRP A 167 1.44 1.53 17.22
CA TRP A 167 1.36 1.70 15.76
C TRP A 167 1.77 3.11 15.29
N LEU A 168 1.51 4.13 16.11
CA LEU A 168 1.86 5.53 15.81
C LEU A 168 3.37 5.82 15.88
N LYS A 169 4.16 4.95 16.51
CA LYS A 169 5.62 5.09 16.63
C LYS A 169 6.38 4.25 15.60
N ILE A 170 5.72 3.28 14.97
CA ILE A 170 6.35 2.43 13.96
C ILE A 170 6.79 3.29 12.77
N GLN A 171 8.06 3.14 12.42
CA GLN A 171 8.67 3.76 11.24
C GLN A 171 9.07 2.74 10.18
N TRP A 172 9.27 1.47 10.56
CA TRP A 172 9.67 0.43 9.62
C TRP A 172 9.00 -0.88 9.97
N LEU A 173 8.22 -1.41 9.02
CA LEU A 173 7.66 -2.76 9.00
C LEU A 173 8.44 -3.64 8.03
N ARG A 174 8.74 -4.87 8.42
CA ARG A 174 9.37 -5.89 7.60
C ARG A 174 8.55 -7.17 7.60
N PHE A 175 8.42 -7.75 6.42
CA PHE A 175 7.71 -8.98 6.17
C PHE A 175 8.63 -9.93 5.40
N ARG A 176 8.55 -11.23 5.71
CA ARG A 176 9.39 -12.24 5.07
C ARG A 176 8.56 -13.44 4.64
N LYS A 177 8.89 -14.02 3.49
CA LYS A 177 8.16 -15.14 2.91
C LYS A 177 8.33 -16.45 3.68
N ASP A 178 9.46 -16.63 4.34
CA ASP A 178 9.73 -17.77 5.22
C ASP A 178 8.94 -17.70 6.55
N GLN A 179 8.45 -16.51 6.93
CA GLN A 179 7.78 -16.26 8.21
C GLN A 179 6.46 -15.49 8.02
N LEU A 180 5.52 -16.04 7.25
CA LEU A 180 4.26 -15.37 6.84
C LEU A 180 3.29 -14.96 7.97
N TYR A 181 3.49 -15.44 9.21
CA TYR A 181 2.67 -15.04 10.37
C TYR A 181 3.43 -14.14 11.35
N LYS A 182 4.62 -13.67 11.00
CA LYS A 182 5.41 -12.74 11.81
C LYS A 182 5.48 -11.38 11.14
N ILE A 183 5.17 -10.34 11.91
CA ILE A 183 5.37 -8.95 11.52
C ILE A 183 6.57 -8.43 12.30
N PHE A 184 7.63 -8.09 11.58
CA PHE A 184 8.81 -7.45 12.17
C PHE A 184 8.62 -5.94 12.11
N PHE A 185 8.90 -5.23 13.20
CA PHE A 185 8.73 -3.79 13.25
C PHE A 185 9.79 -3.10 14.10
N LYS A 186 10.03 -1.83 13.81
CA LYS A 186 10.82 -0.95 14.68
C LYS A 186 10.35 0.50 14.58
N ASP A 187 10.70 1.25 15.61
CA ASP A 187 10.29 2.63 15.82
C ASP A 187 11.30 3.64 15.24
N THR A 188 12.26 3.16 14.43
CA THR A 188 13.34 3.95 13.81
C THR A 188 13.67 3.43 12.41
N ILE A 189 14.11 4.32 11.52
CA ILE A 189 14.65 3.96 10.19
C ILE A 189 16.11 3.47 10.28
N ASN A 190 16.80 3.69 11.41
CA ASN A 190 18.19 3.27 11.59
C ASN A 190 18.35 1.75 11.38
N GLN A 191 19.27 1.35 10.51
CA GLN A 191 19.51 -0.05 10.12
C GLN A 191 20.08 -0.89 11.28
N ASP A 192 20.87 -0.30 12.16
CA ASP A 192 21.58 -1.00 13.23
C ASP A 192 20.66 -1.45 14.38
N TYR A 193 19.47 -0.87 14.47
CA TYR A 193 18.50 -1.23 15.51
C TYR A 193 17.79 -2.55 15.18
N PRO A 194 17.71 -3.48 16.15
CA PRO A 194 17.06 -4.76 15.96
C PRO A 194 15.55 -4.61 15.80
N PHE A 195 14.95 -5.53 15.05
CA PHE A 195 13.50 -5.61 14.90
C PHE A 195 12.87 -6.24 16.14
N LYS A 196 11.71 -5.72 16.54
CA LYS A 196 10.75 -6.40 17.42
C LYS A 196 9.81 -7.24 16.54
N GLU A 197 9.21 -8.28 17.11
CA GLU A 197 8.30 -9.15 16.36
C GLU A 197 6.92 -9.27 17.00
N ILE A 198 5.92 -9.45 16.13
CA ILE A 198 4.53 -9.75 16.48
C ILE A 198 4.15 -11.02 15.72
N ASP A 199 3.89 -12.08 16.46
CA ASP A 199 3.27 -13.29 15.92
C ASP A 199 1.75 -13.09 15.81
N ILE A 200 1.18 -13.25 14.62
CA ILE A 200 -0.26 -13.12 14.35
C ILE A 200 -0.95 -14.46 14.09
N LEU A 201 -0.27 -15.58 14.38
CA LEU A 201 -0.81 -16.92 14.20
C LEU A 201 -2.10 -17.10 15.02
N PRO A 202 -3.18 -17.64 14.40
CA PRO A 202 -4.46 -17.83 15.08
C PRO A 202 -4.35 -18.90 16.17
N ASN A 203 -5.04 -18.69 17.30
CA ASN A 203 -5.20 -19.71 18.33
C ASN A 203 -6.25 -20.73 17.86
N ARG A 204 -5.87 -21.67 16.99
CA ARG A 204 -6.72 -22.81 16.60
C ARG A 204 -6.06 -24.13 17.01
N LYS A 205 -6.86 -25.09 17.45
CA LYS A 205 -6.46 -26.51 17.52
C LYS A 205 -6.48 -27.05 16.08
N GLY A 206 -5.31 -27.18 15.45
CA GLY A 206 -5.14 -27.67 14.07
C GLY A 206 -4.17 -26.83 13.23
N ALA A 207 -3.72 -27.35 12.08
CA ALA A 207 -2.78 -26.66 11.20
C ALA A 207 -3.35 -25.33 10.69
N PRO A 208 -2.58 -24.23 10.72
CA PRO A 208 -3.04 -22.92 10.26
C PRO A 208 -3.39 -22.96 8.76
N ARG A 209 -4.49 -22.31 8.36
CA ARG A 209 -4.82 -22.13 6.94
C ARG A 209 -3.71 -21.33 6.28
N HIS A 210 -2.99 -21.91 5.33
CA HIS A 210 -1.96 -21.20 4.57
C HIS A 210 -2.56 -19.95 3.93
N LEU A 211 -1.95 -18.78 4.21
CA LEU A 211 -2.35 -17.48 3.64
C LEU A 211 -2.45 -17.50 2.10
N LYS A 212 -1.65 -18.35 1.45
CA LYS A 212 -1.70 -18.61 0.00
C LYS A 212 -3.08 -19.09 -0.48
N ASN A 213 -3.76 -19.92 0.32
CA ASN A 213 -4.99 -20.60 -0.08
C ASN A 213 -6.26 -19.78 0.24
N ILE A 214 -6.11 -18.56 0.74
CA ILE A 214 -7.25 -17.69 1.03
C ILE A 214 -7.61 -16.94 -0.24
N THR A 215 -8.78 -17.27 -0.79
CA THR A 215 -9.39 -16.53 -1.89
C THR A 215 -9.82 -15.15 -1.40
N ILE A 216 -9.48 -14.13 -2.18
CA ILE A 216 -9.88 -12.76 -1.94
C ILE A 216 -11.08 -12.44 -2.85
N SER A 217 -12.14 -11.88 -2.28
CA SER A 217 -13.32 -11.44 -3.04
C SER A 217 -13.20 -9.97 -3.45
N ILE A 218 -14.02 -9.55 -4.40
CA ILE A 218 -14.19 -8.13 -4.74
C ILE A 218 -14.77 -7.39 -3.51
N ILE A 219 -14.42 -6.11 -3.34
CA ILE A 219 -15.06 -5.24 -2.34
C ILE A 219 -16.51 -5.02 -2.77
N HIS A 220 -17.46 -5.52 -1.99
CA HIS A 220 -18.84 -5.07 -2.09
C HIS A 220 -18.94 -3.72 -1.40
N THR A 221 -19.01 -2.66 -2.20
CA THR A 221 -19.37 -1.30 -1.77
C THR A 221 -20.84 -1.22 -1.40
#